data_AF-A0A9X2S438-F1
#
_entry.id   AF-A0A9X2S438-F1
#
_cell.length_a   1.000
_cell.length_b   1.000
_cell.length_c   1.000
_cell.angle_alpha   90.00
_cell.angle_beta   90.00
_cell.angle_gamma   90.00
#
_symmetry.space_group_name_H-M   'P 1'
#
loop_
_entity.id
_entity.type
_entity.pdbx_description
1 polymer ?
#
loop_
_entity_poly.entity_id
_entity_poly.type
_entity_poly.pdbx_seq_one_letter_code
_entity_poly.pdbx_strand_id
1 'polypeptide(L)'
;MNFKELYDKIVNLIYDNRGNIVKLSFSALALLLLIIVLYFSSDSFNINNEVNTLVTYIEERQYTMAENYYDDIEKEFSDSKMSRFNKKVSKKLSSLLINNGDMYINGQITKEQYMGLVNIVNALNTVSIETTNLIDLGKRVDEMYKEENITYESAYSFLQITSSLKGINEGLDEYKQHIKTLYESRQIYKEGTKNQSIKKYHEAIDLYDKVLKEDEKYYSLASSAKEECIKVMYDYYINQAKSLADEGKYEDALKYLSYLSPYYDEDEIDDLEDKYNKYVSNYTMTSNDIISLIARRSDENKNDLSVISYLQTVNGKRYYYGEVTKNDKVINEVLIDTATKELYSYKSDKKDYNCIYSDAYFKIDENSGEIIFSINKDYAKSILEDKLEENEKKYNSIELLDEEKQEKYSNDDLKGMINKNGNIYYYFIVKTGWFKPKEIYLVNIYDKTTYNLTKDKIQQL
;
A
#
# COMPACT_ATOMS: atom_id res chain seq x y z
N MET A 1 59.58 -95.23 -26.81
CA MET A 1 60.34 -94.00 -27.07
C MET A 1 60.52 -93.30 -25.73
N ASN A 2 61.76 -93.13 -25.27
CA ASN A 2 62.03 -92.61 -23.93
C ASN A 2 61.72 -91.10 -23.89
N PHE A 3 61.13 -90.59 -22.80
CA PHE A 3 60.72 -89.18 -22.69
C PHE A 3 61.91 -88.23 -22.93
N LYS A 4 63.11 -88.68 -22.55
CA LYS A 4 64.37 -87.98 -22.78
C LYS A 4 64.73 -87.85 -24.27
N GLU A 5 64.52 -88.89 -25.08
CA GLU A 5 64.78 -88.84 -26.52
C GLU A 5 63.77 -87.96 -27.26
N LEU A 6 62.50 -87.97 -26.84
CA LEU A 6 61.49 -87.07 -27.39
C LEU A 6 61.80 -85.60 -27.03
N TYR A 7 62.22 -85.35 -25.79
CA TYR A 7 62.65 -84.05 -25.31
C TYR A 7 63.87 -83.53 -26.06
N ASP A 8 64.94 -84.33 -26.18
CA ASP A 8 66.17 -83.93 -26.88
C ASP A 8 65.90 -83.66 -28.38
N LYS A 9 65.00 -84.43 -29.00
CA LYS A 9 64.59 -84.20 -30.40
C LYS A 9 63.82 -82.90 -30.58
N ILE A 10 62.94 -82.56 -29.64
CA ILE A 10 62.18 -81.31 -29.64
C ILE A 10 63.12 -80.12 -29.37
N VAL A 11 64.04 -80.25 -28.41
CA VAL A 11 65.02 -79.21 -28.08
C VAL A 11 65.97 -78.94 -29.25
N ASN A 12 66.51 -79.97 -29.89
CA ASN A 12 67.36 -79.80 -31.07
C ASN A 12 66.60 -79.16 -32.23
N LEU A 13 65.34 -79.55 -32.47
CA LEU A 13 64.51 -78.94 -33.50
C LEU A 13 64.19 -77.46 -33.23
N ILE A 14 64.04 -77.07 -31.96
CA ILE A 14 63.89 -75.67 -31.54
C ILE A 14 65.22 -74.91 -31.67
N TYR A 15 66.36 -75.54 -31.35
CA TYR A 15 67.68 -74.91 -31.44
C TYR A 15 68.12 -74.68 -32.88
N ASP A 16 67.92 -75.67 -33.76
CA ASP A 16 68.28 -75.63 -35.18
C ASP A 16 67.40 -74.64 -35.96
N ASN A 17 66.14 -74.44 -35.55
CA ASN A 17 65.23 -73.46 -36.16
C ASN A 17 65.03 -72.19 -35.32
N ARG A 18 65.85 -71.96 -34.29
CA ARG A 18 65.78 -70.81 -33.36
C ARG A 18 65.51 -69.48 -34.06
N GLY A 19 66.26 -69.17 -35.12
CA GLY A 19 66.12 -67.90 -35.85
C GLY A 19 64.77 -67.75 -36.54
N ASN A 20 64.23 -68.85 -37.08
CA ASN A 20 62.93 -68.88 -37.75
C ASN A 20 61.77 -68.87 -36.73
N ILE A 21 61.90 -69.59 -35.61
CA ILE A 21 60.89 -69.61 -34.54
C ILE A 21 60.76 -68.24 -33.88
N VAL A 22 61.88 -67.57 -33.59
CA VAL A 22 61.87 -66.20 -33.03
C VAL A 22 61.24 -65.22 -34.03
N LYS A 23 61.58 -65.30 -35.32
CA LYS A 23 60.92 -64.47 -36.35
C LYS A 23 59.43 -64.73 -36.44
N LEU A 24 58.99 -65.99 -36.50
CA LEU A 24 57.57 -66.36 -36.54
C LEU A 24 56.79 -65.90 -35.31
N SER A 25 57.37 -66.03 -34.12
CA SER A 25 56.74 -65.58 -32.87
C SER A 25 56.65 -64.06 -32.78
N PHE A 26 57.68 -63.31 -33.19
CA PHE A 26 57.59 -61.84 -33.31
C PHE A 26 56.59 -61.40 -34.38
N SER A 27 56.53 -62.08 -35.53
CA SER A 27 55.52 -61.80 -36.57
C SER A 27 54.10 -62.12 -36.09
N ALA A 28 53.89 -63.21 -35.36
CA ALA A 28 52.60 -63.54 -34.76
C ALA A 28 52.19 -62.53 -33.68
N LEU A 29 53.13 -62.09 -32.84
CA LEU A 29 52.89 -61.06 -31.82
C LEU A 29 52.58 -59.69 -32.46
N ALA A 30 53.29 -59.32 -33.52
CA ALA A 30 53.02 -58.11 -34.29
C ALA A 30 51.65 -58.17 -34.97
N LEU A 31 51.25 -59.32 -35.54
CA LEU A 31 49.93 -59.52 -36.11
C LEU A 31 48.83 -59.42 -35.04
N LEU A 32 49.04 -60.01 -33.86
CA LEU A 32 48.12 -59.91 -32.71
C LEU A 32 47.98 -58.46 -32.25
N LEU A 33 49.08 -57.72 -32.10
CA LEU A 33 49.05 -56.29 -31.77
C LEU A 33 48.32 -55.49 -32.85
N LEU A 34 48.52 -55.81 -34.13
CA LEU A 34 47.89 -55.12 -35.24
C LEU A 34 46.38 -55.42 -35.31
N ILE A 35 45.95 -56.65 -35.05
CA ILE A 35 44.53 -57.02 -34.91
C ILE A 35 43.91 -56.28 -33.73
N ILE A 36 44.60 -56.19 -32.59
CA ILE A 36 44.15 -55.46 -31.41
C ILE A 36 44.01 -53.96 -31.74
N VAL A 37 45.00 -53.35 -32.39
CA VAL A 37 44.95 -51.94 -32.82
C VAL A 37 43.83 -51.70 -33.83
N LEU A 38 43.64 -52.60 -34.81
CA LEU A 38 42.56 -52.50 -35.79
C LEU A 38 41.18 -52.66 -35.14
N TYR A 39 41.04 -53.58 -34.19
CA TYR A 39 39.80 -53.77 -33.44
C TYR A 39 39.46 -52.57 -32.56
N PHE A 40 40.44 -52.01 -31.83
CA PHE A 40 40.23 -50.78 -31.06
C PHE A 40 39.98 -49.56 -31.96
N SER A 41 40.62 -49.50 -33.12
CA SER A 41 40.41 -48.42 -34.09
C SER A 41 39.00 -48.49 -34.68
N SER A 42 38.57 -49.67 -35.18
CA SER A 42 37.24 -49.84 -35.76
C SER A 42 36.12 -49.58 -34.76
N ASP A 43 36.26 -50.06 -33.53
CA ASP A 43 35.28 -49.79 -32.45
C ASP A 43 35.23 -48.30 -32.09
N SER A 44 36.39 -47.61 -32.08
CA SER A 44 36.44 -46.15 -31.83
C SER A 44 35.80 -45.32 -32.94
N PHE A 45 35.96 -45.74 -34.21
CA PHE A 45 35.30 -45.13 -35.36
C PHE A 45 33.79 -45.35 -35.31
N ASN A 46 33.35 -46.55 -34.93
CA ASN A 46 31.93 -46.88 -34.80
C ASN A 46 31.25 -46.02 -33.73
N ILE A 47 31.85 -45.88 -32.54
CA ILE A 47 31.32 -45.00 -31.47
C ILE A 47 31.18 -43.54 -31.94
N ASN A 48 32.12 -43.01 -32.71
CA ASN A 48 32.03 -41.62 -33.19
C ASN A 48 30.83 -41.40 -34.13
N ASN A 49 30.53 -42.38 -34.99
CA ASN A 49 29.36 -42.30 -35.87
C ASN A 49 28.07 -42.31 -35.06
N GLU A 50 27.93 -43.24 -34.11
CA GLU A 50 26.71 -43.27 -33.27
C GLU A 50 26.54 -41.98 -32.45
N VAL A 51 27.63 -41.43 -31.91
CA VAL A 51 27.60 -40.15 -31.17
C VAL A 51 27.11 -39.02 -32.07
N ASN A 52 27.58 -38.98 -33.33
CA ASN A 52 27.16 -37.94 -34.26
C ASN A 52 25.68 -38.09 -34.63
N THR A 53 25.19 -39.30 -34.88
CA THR A 53 23.78 -39.55 -35.17
C THR A 53 22.87 -39.04 -34.05
N LEU A 54 23.17 -39.39 -32.80
CA LEU A 54 22.41 -38.90 -31.65
C LEU A 54 22.42 -37.37 -31.57
N VAL A 55 23.60 -36.75 -31.68
CA VAL A 55 23.74 -35.29 -31.58
C VAL A 55 23.03 -34.59 -32.74
N THR A 56 23.05 -35.14 -33.94
CA THR A 56 22.29 -34.61 -35.09
C THR A 56 20.80 -34.64 -34.83
N TYR A 57 20.24 -35.73 -34.29
CA TYR A 57 18.82 -35.75 -33.91
C TYR A 57 18.47 -34.66 -32.89
N ILE A 58 19.37 -34.38 -31.94
CA ILE A 58 19.17 -33.32 -30.95
C ILE A 58 19.27 -31.92 -31.59
N GLU A 59 20.27 -31.68 -32.42
CA GLU A 59 20.48 -30.41 -33.14
C GLU A 59 19.32 -30.09 -34.09
N GLU A 60 18.79 -31.11 -34.78
CA GLU A 60 17.62 -31.03 -35.65
C GLU A 60 16.29 -31.03 -34.88
N ARG A 61 16.35 -31.07 -33.54
CA ARG A 61 15.18 -31.02 -32.62
C ARG A 61 14.23 -32.20 -32.78
N GLN A 62 14.72 -33.32 -33.29
CA GLN A 62 14.02 -34.59 -33.39
C GLN A 62 14.13 -35.34 -32.05
N TYR A 63 13.66 -34.72 -30.96
CA TYR A 63 13.92 -35.20 -29.59
C TYR A 63 13.41 -36.61 -29.32
N THR A 64 12.25 -36.99 -29.86
CA THR A 64 11.73 -38.37 -29.75
C THR A 64 12.63 -39.38 -30.48
N MET A 65 13.21 -39.01 -31.63
CA MET A 65 14.15 -39.89 -32.33
C MET A 65 15.45 -40.01 -31.53
N ALA A 66 15.94 -38.92 -30.96
CA ALA A 66 17.14 -38.93 -30.12
C ALA A 66 16.97 -39.83 -28.88
N GLU A 67 15.85 -39.74 -28.18
CA GLU A 67 15.54 -40.56 -27.00
C GLU A 67 15.44 -42.04 -27.36
N ASN A 68 14.62 -42.40 -28.36
CA ASN A 68 14.49 -43.78 -28.83
C ASN A 68 15.83 -44.36 -29.28
N TYR A 69 16.63 -43.56 -30.00
CA TYR A 69 17.93 -43.99 -30.49
C TYR A 69 18.92 -44.22 -29.33
N TYR A 70 18.90 -43.36 -28.31
CA TYR A 70 19.73 -43.58 -27.11
C TYR A 70 19.35 -44.87 -26.37
N ASP A 71 18.05 -45.12 -26.20
CA ASP A 71 17.53 -46.34 -25.57
C ASP A 71 17.94 -47.61 -26.33
N ASP A 72 17.96 -47.56 -27.66
CA ASP A 72 18.41 -48.68 -28.48
C ASP A 72 19.91 -48.91 -28.35
N ILE A 73 20.71 -47.84 -28.33
CA ILE A 73 22.15 -47.93 -28.06
C ILE A 73 22.44 -48.50 -26.67
N GLU A 74 21.68 -48.12 -25.64
CA GLU A 74 21.82 -48.68 -24.28
C GLU A 74 21.57 -50.20 -24.24
N LYS A 75 20.66 -50.73 -25.07
CA LYS A 75 20.38 -52.18 -25.16
C LYS A 75 21.47 -52.94 -25.92
N GLU A 76 22.09 -52.31 -26.92
CA GLU A 76 23.07 -52.95 -27.80
C GLU A 76 24.51 -52.90 -27.25
N PHE A 77 24.85 -51.83 -26.52
CA PHE A 77 26.23 -51.59 -26.10
C PHE A 77 26.56 -52.28 -24.78
N SER A 78 27.74 -52.90 -24.71
CA SER A 78 28.33 -53.30 -23.42
C SER A 78 28.61 -52.08 -22.53
N ASP A 79 28.63 -52.25 -21.21
CA ASP A 79 28.90 -51.18 -20.22
C ASP A 79 30.15 -50.34 -20.54
N SER A 80 31.26 -50.99 -20.91
CA SER A 80 32.51 -50.30 -21.27
C SER A 80 32.36 -49.47 -22.54
N LYS A 81 31.61 -49.98 -23.52
CA LYS A 81 31.33 -49.25 -24.77
C LYS A 81 30.38 -48.07 -24.51
N MET A 82 29.34 -48.28 -23.71
CA MET A 82 28.39 -47.26 -23.31
C MET A 82 29.07 -46.13 -22.52
N SER A 83 29.97 -46.47 -21.59
CA SER A 83 30.75 -45.46 -20.85
C SER A 83 31.59 -44.57 -21.78
N ARG A 84 32.24 -45.14 -22.81
CA ARG A 84 33.00 -44.38 -23.80
C ARG A 84 32.09 -43.52 -24.69
N PHE A 85 30.92 -44.04 -25.07
CA PHE A 85 29.90 -43.32 -25.81
C PHE A 85 29.39 -42.12 -25.01
N ASN A 86 28.91 -42.33 -23.78
CA ASN A 86 28.40 -41.29 -22.88
C ASN A 86 29.43 -40.20 -22.62
N LYS A 87 30.70 -40.55 -22.47
CA LYS A 87 31.78 -39.57 -22.30
C LYS A 87 31.95 -38.67 -23.53
N LYS A 88 31.75 -39.19 -24.75
CA LYS A 88 31.83 -38.39 -25.98
C LYS A 88 30.57 -37.56 -26.21
N VAL A 89 29.39 -38.14 -25.97
CA VAL A 89 28.10 -37.43 -26.01
C VAL A 89 28.12 -36.26 -25.02
N SER A 90 28.53 -36.50 -23.78
CA SER A 90 28.71 -35.49 -22.73
C SER A 90 29.45 -34.24 -23.22
N LYS A 91 30.62 -34.41 -23.87
CA LYS A 91 31.41 -33.29 -24.39
C LYS A 91 30.68 -32.49 -25.46
N LYS A 92 30.01 -33.19 -26.39
CA LYS A 92 29.26 -32.54 -27.48
C LYS A 92 28.03 -31.83 -26.95
N LEU A 93 27.25 -32.45 -26.07
CA LEU A 93 26.08 -31.84 -25.47
C LEU A 93 26.44 -30.66 -24.57
N SER A 94 27.54 -30.73 -23.81
CA SER A 94 28.03 -29.60 -23.02
C SER A 94 28.35 -28.40 -23.92
N SER A 95 29.04 -28.63 -25.05
CA SER A 95 29.32 -27.58 -26.03
C SER A 95 28.05 -27.02 -26.67
N LEU A 96 27.10 -27.90 -27.01
CA LEU A 96 25.84 -27.52 -27.64
C LEU A 96 24.97 -26.68 -26.69
N LEU A 97 24.92 -27.03 -25.40
CA LEU A 97 24.22 -26.28 -24.36
C LEU A 97 24.81 -24.88 -24.18
N ILE A 98 26.14 -24.75 -24.12
CA ILE A 98 26.81 -23.44 -23.98
C ILE A 98 26.49 -22.56 -25.18
N ASN A 99 26.66 -23.10 -26.39
CA ASN A 99 26.41 -22.35 -27.63
C ASN A 99 24.95 -21.92 -27.74
N ASN A 100 24.00 -22.83 -27.52
CA ASN A 100 22.58 -22.49 -27.59
C ASN A 100 22.15 -21.57 -26.43
N GLY A 101 22.77 -21.71 -25.26
CA GLY A 101 22.57 -20.79 -24.14
C GLY A 101 22.96 -19.36 -24.53
N ASP A 102 24.15 -19.17 -25.08
CA ASP A 102 24.61 -17.89 -25.62
C ASP A 102 23.68 -17.35 -26.72
N MET A 103 23.31 -18.19 -27.69
CA MET A 103 22.35 -17.83 -28.74
C MET A 103 21.00 -17.38 -28.17
N TYR A 104 20.51 -18.03 -27.11
CA TYR A 104 19.25 -17.67 -26.45
C TYR A 104 19.36 -16.31 -25.75
N ILE A 105 20.43 -16.09 -24.98
CA ILE A 105 20.69 -14.81 -24.29
C ILE A 105 20.76 -13.66 -25.31
N ASN A 106 21.35 -13.93 -26.48
CA ASN A 106 21.48 -12.98 -27.59
C ASN A 106 20.24 -12.90 -28.50
N GLY A 107 19.14 -13.59 -28.16
CA GLY A 107 17.86 -13.55 -28.90
C GLY A 107 17.86 -14.24 -30.26
N GLN A 108 18.86 -15.08 -30.56
CA GLN A 108 18.99 -15.79 -31.84
C GLN A 108 18.14 -17.06 -31.91
N ILE A 109 17.82 -17.65 -30.75
CA ILE A 109 16.88 -18.78 -30.62
C ILE A 109 15.80 -18.45 -29.59
N THR A 110 14.66 -19.15 -29.68
CA THR A 110 13.54 -18.91 -28.74
C THR A 110 13.75 -19.63 -27.41
N LYS A 111 12.98 -19.21 -26.40
CA LYS A 111 12.93 -19.85 -25.08
C LYS A 111 12.61 -21.35 -25.18
N GLU A 112 11.64 -21.69 -26.02
CA GLU A 112 11.17 -23.06 -26.24
C GLU A 112 12.26 -23.92 -26.89
N GLN A 113 13.05 -23.33 -27.79
CA GLN A 113 14.15 -24.02 -28.44
C GLN A 113 15.25 -24.37 -27.43
N TYR A 114 15.65 -23.42 -26.59
CA TYR A 114 16.64 -23.67 -25.54
C TYR A 114 16.14 -24.64 -24.47
N MET A 115 14.89 -24.45 -24.02
CA MET A 115 14.24 -25.33 -23.04
C MET A 115 14.10 -26.77 -23.57
N GLY A 116 13.77 -26.94 -24.85
CA GLY A 116 13.72 -28.25 -25.50
C GLY A 116 15.07 -28.98 -25.46
N LEU A 117 16.16 -28.26 -25.75
CA LEU A 117 17.52 -28.80 -25.66
C LEU A 117 17.86 -29.25 -24.23
N VAL A 118 17.57 -28.42 -23.22
CA VAL A 118 17.81 -28.77 -21.81
C VAL A 118 16.98 -29.98 -21.38
N ASN A 119 15.72 -30.07 -21.82
CA ASN A 119 14.85 -31.19 -21.49
C ASN A 119 15.34 -32.51 -22.08
N ILE A 120 15.74 -32.54 -23.37
CA ILE A 120 16.26 -33.78 -23.98
C ILE A 120 17.58 -34.19 -23.31
N VAL A 121 18.47 -33.25 -22.96
CA VAL A 121 19.70 -33.57 -22.23
C VAL A 121 19.39 -34.21 -20.87
N ASN A 122 18.40 -33.71 -20.14
CA ASN A 122 17.96 -34.29 -18.88
C ASN A 122 17.32 -35.68 -19.03
N ALA A 123 16.62 -35.95 -20.14
CA ALA A 123 16.05 -37.25 -20.43
C ALA A 123 17.14 -38.33 -20.63
N LEU A 124 18.30 -37.95 -21.17
CA LEU A 124 19.50 -38.80 -21.30
C LEU A 124 20.22 -38.97 -19.94
N ASN A 125 19.52 -39.49 -18.94
CA ASN A 125 19.86 -39.43 -17.51
C ASN A 125 21.24 -40.00 -17.09
N THR A 126 21.84 -40.84 -17.94
CA THR A 126 23.15 -41.50 -17.76
C THR A 126 24.30 -40.68 -18.34
N VAL A 127 24.03 -39.59 -19.06
CA VAL A 127 25.03 -38.65 -19.56
C VAL A 127 25.29 -37.53 -18.54
N SER A 128 26.51 -37.44 -18.02
CA SER A 128 26.93 -36.34 -17.14
C SER A 128 27.38 -35.13 -17.96
N ILE A 129 26.83 -33.95 -17.68
CA ILE A 129 27.18 -32.69 -18.34
C ILE A 129 28.27 -31.96 -17.56
N GLU A 130 29.21 -31.34 -18.28
CA GLU A 130 30.23 -30.47 -17.69
C GLU A 130 29.60 -29.11 -17.33
N THR A 131 29.51 -28.82 -16.03
CA THR A 131 28.74 -27.68 -15.51
C THR A 131 29.54 -26.38 -15.42
N THR A 132 30.87 -26.43 -15.34
CA THR A 132 31.73 -25.26 -15.11
C THR A 132 31.48 -24.12 -16.10
N ASN A 133 31.52 -24.42 -17.40
CA ASN A 133 31.34 -23.40 -18.44
C ASN A 133 29.90 -22.84 -18.50
N LEU A 134 28.91 -23.62 -18.06
CA LEU A 134 27.53 -23.16 -17.96
C LEU A 134 27.34 -22.24 -16.75
N ILE A 135 28.05 -22.49 -15.64
CA ILE A 135 28.12 -21.60 -14.49
C ILE A 135 28.80 -20.29 -14.87
N ASP A 136 29.91 -20.34 -15.62
CA ASP A 136 30.59 -19.14 -16.14
C ASP A 136 29.68 -18.34 -17.09
N LEU A 137 28.89 -19.02 -17.93
CA LEU A 137 27.87 -18.37 -18.74
C LEU A 137 26.80 -17.71 -17.88
N GLY A 138 26.36 -18.35 -16.79
CA GLY A 138 25.44 -17.79 -15.81
C GLY A 138 25.95 -16.50 -15.16
N LYS A 139 27.23 -16.48 -14.77
CA LYS A 139 27.91 -15.27 -14.29
C LYS A 139 27.88 -14.15 -15.33
N ARG A 140 28.20 -14.46 -16.58
CA ARG A 140 28.18 -13.46 -17.65
C ARG A 140 26.77 -12.91 -17.91
N VAL A 141 25.74 -13.75 -17.78
CA VAL A 141 24.33 -13.31 -17.86
C VAL A 141 23.98 -12.32 -16.76
N ASP A 142 24.45 -12.56 -15.55
CA ASP A 142 24.28 -11.63 -14.43
C ASP A 142 24.94 -10.28 -14.70
N GLU A 143 26.19 -10.28 -15.18
CA GLU A 143 26.91 -9.08 -15.60
C GLU A 143 26.18 -8.34 -16.74
N MET A 144 25.73 -9.06 -17.77
CA MET A 144 24.97 -8.48 -18.88
C MET A 144 23.63 -7.87 -18.42
N TYR A 145 22.97 -8.46 -17.44
CA TYR A 145 21.74 -7.90 -16.86
C TYR A 145 22.02 -6.63 -16.06
N LYS A 146 23.10 -6.63 -15.26
CA LYS A 146 23.56 -5.46 -14.51
C LYS A 146 23.87 -4.29 -15.46
N GLU A 147 24.53 -4.57 -16.58
CA GLU A 147 24.85 -3.60 -17.64
C GLU A 147 23.66 -3.23 -18.54
N GLU A 148 22.47 -3.81 -18.32
CA GLU A 148 21.25 -3.60 -19.12
C GLU A 148 21.38 -4.01 -20.60
N ASN A 149 22.33 -4.88 -20.92
CA ASN A 149 22.49 -5.45 -22.26
C ASN A 149 21.39 -6.47 -22.59
N ILE A 150 20.75 -7.05 -21.57
CA ILE A 150 19.65 -8.01 -21.69
C ILE A 150 18.51 -7.68 -20.72
N THR A 151 17.32 -8.18 -21.02
CA THR A 151 16.14 -7.99 -20.17
C THR A 151 16.14 -8.94 -18.97
N TYR A 152 15.40 -8.56 -17.92
CA TYR A 152 15.16 -9.44 -16.77
C TYR A 152 14.54 -10.77 -17.20
N GLU A 153 13.56 -10.75 -18.11
CA GLU A 153 12.88 -11.94 -18.58
C GLU A 153 13.84 -12.92 -19.26
N SER A 154 14.71 -12.42 -20.15
CA SER A 154 15.71 -13.26 -20.84
C SER A 154 16.72 -13.84 -19.85
N ALA A 155 17.28 -12.99 -18.98
CA ALA A 155 18.32 -13.39 -18.03
C ALA A 155 17.78 -14.42 -17.01
N TYR A 156 16.65 -14.11 -16.38
CA TYR A 156 16.02 -14.98 -15.38
C TYR A 156 15.53 -16.29 -16.00
N SER A 157 14.95 -16.24 -17.20
CA SER A 157 14.50 -17.44 -17.92
C SER A 157 15.69 -18.34 -18.28
N PHE A 158 16.81 -17.78 -18.75
CA PHE A 158 18.03 -18.56 -19.01
C PHE A 158 18.50 -19.29 -17.75
N LEU A 159 18.66 -18.57 -16.64
CA LEU A 159 19.13 -19.15 -15.38
C LEU A 159 18.14 -20.20 -14.86
N GLN A 160 16.84 -19.93 -14.95
CA GLN A 160 15.79 -20.87 -14.53
C GLN A 160 15.81 -22.18 -15.35
N ILE A 161 15.86 -22.07 -16.69
CA ILE A 161 15.91 -23.23 -17.57
C ILE A 161 17.20 -24.01 -17.33
N THR A 162 18.35 -23.34 -17.31
CA THR A 162 19.66 -23.98 -17.14
C THR A 162 19.78 -24.67 -15.78
N SER A 163 19.24 -24.06 -14.71
CA SER A 163 19.23 -24.64 -13.35
C SER A 163 18.46 -25.96 -13.25
N SER A 164 17.58 -26.27 -14.21
CA SER A 164 16.90 -27.56 -14.28
C SER A 164 17.82 -28.72 -14.72
N LEU A 165 19.02 -28.42 -15.24
CA LEU A 165 20.02 -29.46 -15.52
C LEU A 165 20.48 -30.11 -14.22
N LYS A 166 20.62 -31.43 -14.26
CA LYS A 166 21.09 -32.21 -13.11
C LYS A 166 22.48 -31.76 -12.66
N GLY A 167 22.61 -31.36 -11.39
CA GLY A 167 23.90 -31.05 -10.77
C GLY A 167 24.43 -29.61 -10.98
N ILE A 168 23.64 -28.70 -11.57
CA ILE A 168 24.07 -27.30 -11.75
C ILE A 168 23.34 -26.29 -10.84
N ASN A 169 22.18 -26.65 -10.29
CA ASN A 169 21.27 -25.73 -9.60
C ASN A 169 21.97 -24.85 -8.54
N GLU A 170 22.77 -25.46 -7.66
CA GLU A 170 23.48 -24.72 -6.60
C GLU A 170 24.49 -23.70 -7.15
N GLY A 171 25.10 -23.97 -8.31
CA GLY A 171 26.08 -23.08 -8.93
C GLY A 171 25.48 -21.87 -9.64
N LEU A 172 24.17 -21.84 -9.89
CA LEU A 172 23.48 -20.74 -10.56
C LEU A 172 22.53 -19.95 -9.65
N ASP A 173 22.23 -20.47 -8.45
CA ASP A 173 21.25 -19.85 -7.56
C ASP A 173 21.67 -18.44 -7.12
N GLU A 174 22.96 -18.23 -6.82
CA GLU A 174 23.50 -16.91 -6.47
C GLU A 174 23.20 -15.86 -7.54
N TYR A 175 23.55 -16.12 -8.80
CA TYR A 175 23.28 -15.22 -9.93
C TYR A 175 21.78 -14.98 -10.13
N LYS A 176 20.97 -16.03 -9.97
CA LYS A 176 19.52 -15.92 -10.12
C LYS A 176 18.91 -15.01 -9.05
N GLN A 177 19.37 -15.12 -7.80
CA GLN A 177 18.91 -14.27 -6.70
C GLN A 177 19.41 -12.83 -6.86
N HIS A 178 20.65 -12.65 -7.32
CA HIS A 178 21.21 -11.33 -7.56
C HIS A 178 20.43 -10.57 -8.65
N ILE A 179 20.19 -11.18 -9.83
CA ILE A 179 19.34 -10.60 -10.90
C ILE A 179 17.96 -10.21 -10.38
N LYS A 180 17.33 -11.08 -9.59
CA LYS A 180 16.00 -10.83 -9.02
C LYS A 180 16.01 -9.64 -8.06
N THR A 181 17.02 -9.57 -7.19
CA THR A 181 17.18 -8.48 -6.22
C THR A 181 17.40 -7.13 -6.92
N LEU A 182 18.26 -7.10 -7.93
CA LEU A 182 18.48 -5.91 -8.77
C LEU A 182 17.19 -5.50 -9.50
N TYR A 183 16.45 -6.45 -10.06
CA TYR A 183 15.17 -6.17 -10.72
C TYR A 183 14.17 -5.52 -9.77
N GLU A 184 13.98 -6.07 -8.57
CA GLU A 184 13.08 -5.53 -7.55
C GLU A 184 13.48 -4.10 -7.14
N SER A 185 14.77 -3.87 -6.92
CA SER A 185 15.33 -2.52 -6.69
C SER A 185 15.01 -1.54 -7.82
N ARG A 186 15.18 -1.95 -9.08
CA ARG A 186 14.83 -1.14 -10.27
C ARG A 186 13.33 -0.84 -10.36
N GLN A 187 12.46 -1.75 -9.90
CA GLN A 187 11.02 -1.49 -9.84
C GLN A 187 10.66 -0.47 -8.74
N ILE A 188 11.33 -0.53 -7.58
CA ILE A 188 11.18 0.47 -6.52
C ILE A 188 11.49 1.87 -7.06
N TYR A 189 12.60 2.02 -7.80
CA TYR A 189 12.94 3.29 -8.46
C TYR A 189 11.84 3.77 -9.43
N LYS A 190 11.28 2.87 -10.24
CA LYS A 190 10.21 3.19 -11.19
C LYS A 190 8.94 3.68 -10.48
N GLU A 191 8.54 3.02 -9.39
CA GLU A 191 7.37 3.46 -8.61
C GLU A 191 7.65 4.80 -7.92
N GLY A 192 8.88 5.04 -7.44
CA GLY A 192 9.31 6.35 -6.92
C GLY A 192 9.13 7.46 -7.96
N THR A 193 9.57 7.22 -9.20
CA THR A 193 9.44 8.16 -10.32
C THR A 193 7.97 8.46 -10.65
N LYS A 194 7.11 7.44 -10.57
CA LYS A 194 5.66 7.61 -10.75
C LYS A 194 5.06 8.45 -9.63
N ASN A 195 5.42 8.20 -8.37
CA ASN A 195 4.96 9.01 -7.24
C ASN A 195 5.41 10.47 -7.35
N GLN A 196 6.67 10.71 -7.75
CA GLN A 196 7.19 12.06 -8.02
C GLN A 196 6.33 12.77 -9.09
N SER A 197 5.99 12.09 -10.19
CA SER A 197 5.20 12.68 -11.29
C SER A 197 3.79 13.15 -10.89
N ILE A 198 3.23 12.57 -9.83
CA ILE A 198 1.92 12.96 -9.27
C ILE A 198 2.04 13.75 -7.97
N LYS A 199 3.22 14.34 -7.69
CA LYS A 199 3.52 15.20 -6.54
C LYS A 199 3.38 14.51 -5.17
N LYS A 200 3.51 13.18 -5.13
CA LYS A 200 3.66 12.40 -3.89
C LYS A 200 5.14 12.33 -3.52
N TYR A 201 5.72 13.48 -3.20
CA TYR A 201 7.17 13.62 -3.03
C TYR A 201 7.70 12.85 -1.82
N HIS A 202 7.00 12.90 -0.69
CA HIS A 202 7.36 12.13 0.50
C HIS A 202 7.43 10.62 0.21
N GLU A 203 6.37 10.07 -0.40
CA GLU A 203 6.33 8.66 -0.78
C GLU A 203 7.34 8.29 -1.88
N ALA A 204 7.69 9.24 -2.76
CA ALA A 204 8.74 9.05 -3.75
C ALA A 204 10.12 8.95 -3.09
N ILE A 205 10.42 9.85 -2.15
CA ILE A 205 11.69 9.87 -1.40
C ILE A 205 11.87 8.56 -0.61
N ASP A 206 10.82 8.11 0.09
CA ASP A 206 10.82 6.84 0.82
C ASP A 206 11.13 5.62 -0.06
N LEU A 207 10.75 5.68 -1.35
CA LEU A 207 11.07 4.63 -2.32
C LEU A 207 12.52 4.77 -2.81
N TYR A 208 12.97 5.99 -3.11
CA TYR A 208 14.36 6.23 -3.53
C TYR A 208 15.39 5.78 -2.49
N ASP A 209 15.09 5.96 -1.19
CA ASP A 209 15.95 5.50 -0.10
C ASP A 209 16.08 3.97 0.01
N LYS A 210 15.18 3.22 -0.65
CA LYS A 210 15.20 1.74 -0.67
C LYS A 210 15.93 1.19 -1.90
N VAL A 211 16.33 2.04 -2.85
CA VAL A 211 17.08 1.59 -4.04
C VAL A 211 18.47 1.13 -3.61
N LEU A 212 18.86 -0.05 -4.07
CA LEU A 212 20.11 -0.71 -3.66
C LEU A 212 21.34 -0.04 -4.30
N LYS A 213 22.36 0.20 -3.48
CA LYS A 213 23.65 0.79 -3.89
C LYS A 213 24.46 -0.10 -4.85
N GLU A 214 24.22 -1.41 -4.83
CA GLU A 214 24.88 -2.38 -5.70
C GLU A 214 24.61 -2.15 -7.20
N ASP A 215 23.45 -1.56 -7.52
CA ASP A 215 23.14 -1.02 -8.83
C ASP A 215 23.51 0.47 -8.88
N GLU A 216 24.79 0.75 -9.08
CA GLU A 216 25.34 2.12 -8.99
C GLU A 216 24.60 3.12 -9.88
N LYS A 217 24.16 2.69 -11.07
CA LYS A 217 23.42 3.55 -12.01
C LYS A 217 22.07 3.94 -11.42
N TYR A 218 21.24 2.96 -11.02
CA TYR A 218 19.92 3.24 -10.49
C TYR A 218 19.97 3.92 -9.12
N TYR A 219 20.97 3.61 -8.30
CA TYR A 219 21.21 4.30 -7.03
C TYR A 219 21.54 5.78 -7.24
N SER A 220 22.38 6.11 -8.23
CA SER A 220 22.70 7.49 -8.58
C SER A 220 21.50 8.26 -9.14
N LEU A 221 20.68 7.59 -9.97
CA LEU A 221 19.43 8.16 -10.47
C LEU A 221 18.43 8.43 -9.34
N ALA A 222 18.26 7.46 -8.43
CA ALA A 222 17.39 7.60 -7.26
C ALA A 222 17.86 8.75 -6.34
N SER A 223 19.17 8.84 -6.10
CA SER A 223 19.76 9.92 -5.29
C SER A 223 19.50 11.30 -5.90
N SER A 224 19.72 11.45 -7.22
CA SER A 224 19.44 12.69 -7.94
C SER A 224 17.95 13.06 -7.90
N ALA A 225 17.06 12.08 -8.12
CA ALA A 225 15.62 12.28 -8.10
C ALA A 225 15.10 12.64 -6.70
N LYS A 226 15.68 12.04 -5.65
CA LYS A 226 15.41 12.40 -4.25
C LYS A 226 15.77 13.86 -3.98
N GLU A 227 16.95 14.32 -4.40
CA GLU A 227 17.35 15.72 -4.24
C GLU A 227 16.41 16.69 -4.97
N GLU A 228 15.93 16.31 -6.15
CA GLU A 228 14.93 17.10 -6.89
C GLU A 228 13.59 17.15 -6.15
N CYS A 229 13.09 16.00 -5.67
CA CYS A 229 11.87 15.92 -4.88
C CYS A 229 11.93 16.83 -3.67
N ILE A 230 13.03 16.78 -2.92
CA ILE A 230 13.27 17.67 -1.78
C ILE A 230 13.14 19.12 -2.28
N LYS A 231 13.98 19.57 -3.23
CA LYS A 231 13.95 20.97 -3.74
C LYS A 231 12.57 21.52 -4.10
N VAL A 232 11.66 20.70 -4.64
CA VAL A 232 10.34 21.16 -5.11
C VAL A 232 9.19 20.91 -4.11
N MET A 233 9.39 20.10 -3.08
CA MET A 233 8.28 19.71 -2.19
C MET A 233 7.91 20.78 -1.16
N TYR A 234 8.84 21.67 -0.79
CA TYR A 234 8.62 22.72 0.22
C TYR A 234 7.38 23.55 -0.09
N ASP A 235 7.41 24.29 -1.20
CA ASP A 235 6.29 25.16 -1.60
C ASP A 235 4.99 24.38 -1.79
N TYR A 236 5.07 23.16 -2.32
CA TYR A 236 3.89 22.33 -2.54
C TYR A 236 3.21 21.96 -1.22
N TYR A 237 3.95 21.40 -0.26
CA TYR A 237 3.37 20.94 1.00
C TYR A 237 2.99 22.10 1.94
N ILE A 238 3.73 23.21 1.94
CA ILE A 238 3.31 24.45 2.63
C ILE A 238 1.96 24.94 2.11
N ASN A 239 1.77 24.99 0.79
CA ASN A 239 0.51 25.42 0.20
C ASN A 239 -0.64 24.45 0.50
N GLN A 240 -0.39 23.13 0.47
CA GLN A 240 -1.40 22.13 0.88
C GLN A 240 -1.80 22.29 2.35
N ALA A 241 -0.82 22.46 3.25
CA ALA A 241 -1.07 22.66 4.67
C ALA A 241 -1.89 23.93 4.93
N LYS A 242 -1.55 25.05 4.30
CA LYS A 242 -2.31 26.32 4.40
C LYS A 242 -3.74 26.16 3.88
N SER A 243 -3.93 25.56 2.71
CA SER A 243 -5.28 25.31 2.14
C SER A 243 -6.16 24.47 3.06
N LEU A 244 -5.60 23.41 3.66
CA LEU A 244 -6.34 22.56 4.60
C LEU A 244 -6.66 23.29 5.91
N ALA A 245 -5.74 24.13 6.39
CA ALA A 245 -5.99 24.96 7.55
C ALA A 245 -7.10 26.01 7.32
N ASP A 246 -7.21 26.56 6.11
CA ASP A 246 -8.31 27.45 5.72
C ASP A 246 -9.66 26.71 5.73
N GLU A 247 -9.67 25.40 5.47
CA GLU A 247 -10.83 24.52 5.62
C GLU A 247 -11.04 24.02 7.07
N GLY A 248 -10.19 24.39 8.01
CA GLY A 248 -10.23 23.95 9.41
C GLY A 248 -9.74 22.51 9.64
N LYS A 249 -9.09 21.89 8.66
CA LYS A 249 -8.53 20.53 8.72
C LYS A 249 -7.08 20.54 9.24
N TYR A 250 -6.91 20.98 10.48
CA TYR A 250 -5.57 21.21 11.06
C TYR A 250 -4.73 19.93 11.23
N GLU A 251 -5.32 18.78 11.52
CA GLU A 251 -4.59 17.51 11.62
C GLU A 251 -4.01 17.07 10.27
N ASP A 252 -4.79 17.19 9.19
CA ASP A 252 -4.31 16.91 7.83
C ASP A 252 -3.24 17.93 7.39
N ALA A 253 -3.40 19.19 7.79
CA ALA A 253 -2.39 20.22 7.54
C ALA A 253 -1.06 19.91 8.24
N LEU A 254 -1.11 19.51 9.51
CA LEU A 254 0.06 19.08 10.29
C LEU A 254 0.76 17.88 9.67
N LYS A 255 0.01 16.95 9.07
CA LYS A 255 0.60 15.82 8.34
C LYS A 255 1.49 16.29 7.18
N TYR A 256 1.06 17.28 6.41
CA TYR A 256 1.89 17.82 5.32
C TYR A 256 3.13 18.55 5.82
N LEU A 257 3.03 19.28 6.94
CA LEU A 257 4.19 19.92 7.58
C LEU A 257 5.20 18.86 8.06
N SER A 258 4.72 17.75 8.64
CA SER A 258 5.58 16.66 9.11
C SER A 258 6.39 15.98 8.00
N TYR A 259 5.95 16.08 6.74
CA TYR A 259 6.73 15.60 5.60
C TYR A 259 7.96 16.47 5.31
N LEU A 260 7.92 17.74 5.70
CA LEU A 260 8.99 18.72 5.47
C LEU A 260 10.06 18.69 6.58
N SER A 261 9.65 18.52 7.85
CA SER A 261 10.53 18.64 9.02
C SER A 261 11.83 17.79 8.98
N PRO A 262 11.87 16.60 8.35
CA PRO A 262 13.12 15.85 8.20
C PRO A 262 14.17 16.49 7.26
N TYR A 263 13.75 17.42 6.40
CA TYR A 263 14.55 17.97 5.31
C TYR A 263 14.77 19.49 5.39
N TYR A 264 13.94 20.18 6.16
CA TYR A 264 13.90 21.64 6.27
C TYR A 264 13.89 22.06 7.73
N ASP A 265 14.71 23.06 8.04
CA ASP A 265 14.79 23.72 9.34
C ASP A 265 14.51 25.21 9.09
N GLU A 266 13.22 25.54 8.94
CA GLU A 266 12.72 26.87 8.55
C GLU A 266 11.67 27.33 9.56
N ASP A 267 11.82 28.55 10.08
CA ASP A 267 10.93 29.14 11.11
C ASP A 267 9.45 29.10 10.69
N GLU A 268 9.16 29.18 9.38
CA GLU A 268 7.78 29.12 8.86
C GLU A 268 7.10 27.78 9.16
N ILE A 269 7.82 26.65 9.11
CA ILE A 269 7.24 25.33 9.40
C ILE A 269 6.83 25.28 10.87
N ASP A 270 7.74 25.65 11.77
CA ASP A 270 7.51 25.65 13.22
C ASP A 270 6.36 26.59 13.61
N ASP A 271 6.33 27.80 13.06
CA ASP A 271 5.26 28.77 13.29
C ASP A 271 3.88 28.23 12.86
N LEU A 272 3.82 27.52 11.72
CA LEU A 272 2.58 26.90 11.24
C LEU A 272 2.18 25.70 12.10
N GLU A 273 3.14 24.84 12.49
CA GLU A 273 2.89 23.72 13.38
C GLU A 273 2.34 24.18 14.73
N ASP A 274 2.98 25.15 15.38
CA ASP A 274 2.53 25.73 16.64
C ASP A 274 1.13 26.34 16.54
N LYS A 275 0.89 27.10 15.46
CA LYS A 275 -0.42 27.71 15.20
C LYS A 275 -1.50 26.65 15.04
N TYR A 276 -1.25 25.60 14.25
CA TYR A 276 -2.22 24.55 13.99
C TYR A 276 -2.42 23.63 15.21
N ASN A 277 -1.37 23.32 15.96
CA ASN A 277 -1.45 22.60 17.23
C ASN A 277 -2.27 23.38 18.28
N LYS A 278 -2.11 24.70 18.35
CA LYS A 278 -2.95 25.57 19.19
C LYS A 278 -4.41 25.52 18.76
N TYR A 279 -4.69 25.44 17.47
CA TYR A 279 -6.05 25.25 17.01
C TYR A 279 -6.58 23.86 17.38
N VAL A 280 -5.86 22.78 17.10
CA VAL A 280 -6.28 21.43 17.51
C VAL A 280 -6.60 21.38 19.02
N SER A 281 -5.74 21.95 19.87
CA SER A 281 -5.94 21.98 21.32
C SER A 281 -7.09 22.89 21.79
N ASN A 282 -7.29 24.08 21.20
CA ASN A 282 -8.40 24.97 21.55
C ASN A 282 -9.76 24.45 21.05
N TYR A 283 -9.75 23.75 19.91
CA TYR A 283 -10.93 23.26 19.22
C TYR A 283 -11.34 21.86 19.65
N THR A 284 -10.57 21.12 20.47
CA THR A 284 -10.92 19.78 21.00
C THR A 284 -11.48 19.84 22.43
N MET A 285 -12.80 20.01 22.58
CA MET A 285 -13.45 19.76 23.89
C MET A 285 -13.62 18.26 24.06
N THR A 286 -13.08 17.72 25.14
CA THR A 286 -13.37 16.34 25.53
C THR A 286 -14.80 16.24 26.07
N SER A 287 -15.37 15.03 26.10
CA SER A 287 -16.66 14.80 26.77
C SER A 287 -16.64 15.31 28.22
N ASN A 288 -15.52 15.17 28.92
CA ASN A 288 -15.36 15.69 30.28
C ASN A 288 -15.42 17.21 30.35
N ASP A 289 -14.90 17.93 29.36
CA ASP A 289 -14.97 19.40 29.30
C ASP A 289 -16.40 19.86 29.08
N ILE A 290 -17.13 19.19 28.18
CA ILE A 290 -18.55 19.46 27.91
C ILE A 290 -19.39 19.18 29.16
N ILE A 291 -19.20 18.03 29.82
CA ILE A 291 -19.90 17.70 31.06
C ILE A 291 -19.58 18.73 32.15
N SER A 292 -18.31 19.14 32.29
CA SER A 292 -17.92 20.13 33.31
C SER A 292 -18.55 21.50 33.04
N LEU A 293 -18.65 21.90 31.76
CA LEU A 293 -19.33 23.13 31.36
C LEU A 293 -20.82 23.08 31.72
N ILE A 294 -21.50 21.98 31.42
CA ILE A 294 -22.93 21.80 31.70
C ILE A 294 -23.17 21.76 33.21
N ALA A 295 -22.48 20.89 33.94
CA ALA A 295 -22.61 20.73 35.38
C ALA A 295 -22.46 22.07 36.13
N ARG A 296 -21.50 22.91 35.72
CA ARG A 296 -21.28 24.24 36.29
C ARG A 296 -22.44 25.21 36.03
N ARG A 297 -23.14 25.09 34.90
CA ARG A 297 -24.21 26.01 34.50
C ARG A 297 -25.60 25.53 34.94
N SER A 298 -25.80 24.22 35.09
CA SER A 298 -27.10 23.61 35.42
C SER A 298 -27.25 23.22 36.89
N ASP A 299 -26.21 23.42 37.71
CA ASP A 299 -26.13 22.93 39.10
C ASP A 299 -26.29 21.40 39.25
N GLU A 300 -26.06 20.66 38.16
CA GLU A 300 -26.14 19.21 38.15
C GLU A 300 -24.83 18.58 38.64
N ASN A 301 -24.92 17.40 39.27
CA ASN A 301 -23.73 16.66 39.65
C ASN A 301 -23.06 16.10 38.41
N LYS A 302 -21.79 16.47 38.19
CA LYS A 302 -20.95 15.99 37.08
C LYS A 302 -20.98 14.47 36.92
N ASN A 303 -21.03 13.71 38.02
CA ASN A 303 -20.98 12.24 37.99
C ASN A 303 -22.28 11.59 37.51
N ASP A 304 -23.39 12.34 37.50
CA ASP A 304 -24.70 11.84 37.06
C ASP A 304 -24.92 12.09 35.56
N LEU A 305 -23.98 12.79 34.91
CA LEU A 305 -24.07 13.22 33.52
C LEU A 305 -23.14 12.41 32.62
N SER A 306 -23.62 12.10 31.42
CA SER A 306 -22.80 11.67 30.30
C SER A 306 -23.15 12.46 29.05
N VAL A 307 -22.21 12.51 28.09
CA VAL A 307 -22.44 13.17 26.81
C VAL A 307 -21.88 12.34 25.67
N ILE A 308 -22.67 12.18 24.62
CA ILE A 308 -22.21 11.71 23.32
C ILE A 308 -22.08 12.94 22.43
N SER A 309 -20.87 13.25 21.98
CA SER A 309 -20.60 14.49 21.26
C SER A 309 -19.80 14.28 19.97
N TYR A 310 -20.08 15.10 18.97
CA TYR A 310 -19.33 15.16 17.72
C TYR A 310 -19.20 16.61 17.22
N LEU A 311 -18.18 16.85 16.40
CA LEU A 311 -17.96 18.17 15.77
C LEU A 311 -18.89 18.34 14.56
N GLN A 312 -19.48 19.53 14.46
CA GLN A 312 -20.34 19.91 13.36
C GLN A 312 -19.99 21.32 12.87
N THR A 313 -20.09 21.54 11.56
CA THR A 313 -19.93 22.87 10.96
C THR A 313 -21.30 23.44 10.61
N VAL A 314 -21.60 24.64 11.10
CA VAL A 314 -22.84 25.38 10.82
C VAL A 314 -22.48 26.80 10.40
N ASN A 315 -22.91 27.21 9.20
CA ASN A 315 -22.63 28.54 8.63
C ASN A 315 -21.14 28.92 8.67
N GLY A 316 -20.26 27.97 8.36
CA GLY A 316 -18.80 28.15 8.36
C GLY A 316 -18.14 28.19 9.74
N LYS A 317 -18.90 28.03 10.83
CA LYS A 317 -18.39 27.95 12.20
C LYS A 317 -18.47 26.54 12.75
N ARG A 318 -17.53 26.15 13.62
CA ARG A 318 -17.49 24.81 14.24
C ARG A 318 -18.17 24.83 15.60
N TYR A 319 -18.99 23.82 15.84
CA TYR A 319 -19.71 23.57 17.08
C TYR A 319 -19.50 22.13 17.54
N TYR A 320 -19.57 21.91 18.85
CA TYR A 320 -19.81 20.58 19.41
C TYR A 320 -21.30 20.35 19.55
N TYR A 321 -21.85 19.43 18.75
CA TYR A 321 -23.16 18.87 19.06
C TYR A 321 -22.99 17.80 20.13
N GLY A 322 -23.85 17.81 21.14
CA GLY A 322 -23.82 16.83 22.23
C GLY A 322 -25.20 16.42 22.71
N GLU A 323 -25.44 15.12 22.82
CA GLU A 323 -26.59 14.57 23.54
C GLU A 323 -26.22 14.35 25.00
N VAL A 324 -26.83 15.13 25.88
CA VAL A 324 -26.57 15.10 27.33
C VAL A 324 -27.56 14.18 27.98
N THR A 325 -27.06 13.17 28.68
CA THR A 325 -27.88 12.18 29.38
C THR A 325 -27.66 12.22 30.88
N LYS A 326 -28.73 11.96 31.63
CA LYS A 326 -28.73 11.74 33.08
C LYS A 326 -29.52 10.49 33.38
N ASN A 327 -28.91 9.51 34.04
CA ASN A 327 -29.53 8.20 34.31
C ASN A 327 -30.15 7.57 33.04
N ASP A 328 -29.37 7.52 31.95
CA ASP A 328 -29.74 6.99 30.62
C ASP A 328 -30.90 7.70 29.90
N LYS A 329 -31.34 8.86 30.40
CA LYS A 329 -32.35 9.70 29.72
C LYS A 329 -31.68 10.94 29.14
N VAL A 330 -31.95 11.24 27.86
CA VAL A 330 -31.53 12.50 27.25
C VAL A 330 -32.27 13.64 27.94
N ILE A 331 -31.52 14.53 28.56
CA ILE A 331 -32.02 15.73 29.25
C ILE A 331 -31.72 17.01 28.49
N ASN A 332 -30.84 16.97 27.48
CA ASN A 332 -30.60 18.09 26.59
C ASN A 332 -29.89 17.62 25.31
N GLU A 333 -30.05 18.40 24.25
CA GLU A 333 -29.15 18.40 23.11
C GLU A 333 -28.50 19.78 23.05
N VAL A 334 -27.18 19.84 22.97
CA VAL A 334 -26.43 21.09 23.01
C VAL A 334 -25.65 21.30 21.73
N LEU A 335 -25.54 22.56 21.31
CA LEU A 335 -24.48 23.03 20.41
C LEU A 335 -23.58 23.96 21.22
N ILE A 336 -22.28 23.71 21.22
CA ILE A 336 -21.30 24.56 21.90
C ILE A 336 -20.38 25.17 20.86
N ASP A 337 -20.37 26.49 20.74
CA ASP A 337 -19.45 27.19 19.85
C ASP A 337 -18.02 26.90 20.28
N THR A 338 -17.22 26.38 19.35
CA THR A 338 -15.86 25.94 19.67
C THR A 338 -14.91 27.07 20.03
N ALA A 339 -15.18 28.30 19.56
CA ALA A 339 -14.36 29.48 19.81
C ALA A 339 -14.83 30.25 21.05
N THR A 340 -16.13 30.52 21.19
CA THR A 340 -16.68 31.34 22.30
C THR A 340 -17.10 30.52 23.51
N LYS A 341 -17.30 29.20 23.33
CA LYS A 341 -17.90 28.30 24.33
C LYS A 341 -19.33 28.70 24.74
N GLU A 342 -20.01 29.48 23.90
CA GLU A 342 -21.45 29.73 24.02
C GLU A 342 -22.22 28.41 23.87
N LEU A 343 -23.16 28.18 24.78
CA LEU A 343 -23.94 26.95 24.84
C LEU A 343 -25.38 27.23 24.39
N TYR A 344 -25.78 26.55 23.32
CA TYR A 344 -27.12 26.59 22.77
C TYR A 344 -27.84 25.29 23.11
N SER A 345 -28.96 25.36 23.83
CA SER A 345 -29.78 24.16 24.10
C SER A 345 -30.80 23.95 22.98
N TYR A 346 -31.18 22.71 22.73
CA TYR A 346 -32.21 22.41 21.75
C TYR A 346 -33.60 22.81 22.29
N LYS A 347 -34.35 23.56 21.48
CA LYS A 347 -35.74 23.94 21.77
C LYS A 347 -36.49 24.21 20.47
N SER A 348 -37.47 23.38 20.12
CA SER A 348 -38.29 23.56 18.92
C SER A 348 -39.77 23.71 19.25
N ASP A 349 -40.57 23.92 18.21
CA ASP A 349 -42.02 23.91 18.26
C ASP A 349 -42.61 22.56 18.71
N LYS A 350 -41.82 21.48 18.66
CA LYS A 350 -42.26 20.11 18.95
C LYS A 350 -41.61 19.48 20.18
N LYS A 351 -40.45 19.99 20.59
CA LYS A 351 -39.62 19.36 21.62
C LYS A 351 -38.88 20.43 22.43
N ASP A 352 -39.05 20.38 23.74
CA ASP A 352 -38.39 21.25 24.71
C ASP A 352 -37.93 20.41 25.90
N TYR A 353 -36.66 20.56 26.25
CA TYR A 353 -36.05 19.90 27.40
C TYR A 353 -36.17 20.73 28.71
N ASN A 354 -36.74 21.94 28.63
CA ASN A 354 -36.87 22.91 29.72
C ASN A 354 -35.52 23.33 30.30
N CYS A 355 -34.52 23.52 29.42
CA CYS A 355 -33.18 23.92 29.80
C CYS A 355 -33.10 25.44 30.08
N ILE A 356 -32.68 25.80 31.30
CA ILE A 356 -32.57 27.19 31.77
C ILE A 356 -31.13 27.73 31.84
N TYR A 357 -30.14 26.91 31.45
CA TYR A 357 -28.71 27.17 31.64
C TYR A 357 -27.94 27.51 30.35
N SER A 358 -28.65 27.65 29.23
CA SER A 358 -28.06 28.03 27.94
C SER A 358 -28.03 29.53 27.69
N ASP A 359 -27.11 29.95 26.82
CA ASP A 359 -26.98 31.33 26.37
C ASP A 359 -28.10 31.70 25.36
N ALA A 360 -28.47 30.73 24.52
CA ALA A 360 -29.58 30.80 23.57
C ALA A 360 -30.07 29.37 23.22
N TYR A 361 -30.89 29.23 22.19
CA TYR A 361 -31.42 27.96 21.74
C TYR A 361 -31.12 27.70 20.26
N PHE A 362 -31.27 26.45 19.84
CA PHE A 362 -31.29 26.08 18.43
C PHE A 362 -32.40 25.08 18.13
N LYS A 363 -32.79 24.99 16.85
CA LYS A 363 -33.62 23.92 16.31
C LYS A 363 -33.08 23.45 14.98
N ILE A 364 -33.53 22.28 14.56
CA ILE A 364 -33.28 21.74 13.21
C ILE A 364 -34.57 21.91 12.41
N ASP A 365 -34.50 22.57 11.26
CA ASP A 365 -35.61 22.61 10.33
C ASP A 365 -35.79 21.22 9.71
N GLU A 366 -36.95 20.60 9.90
CA GLU A 366 -37.18 19.22 9.48
C GLU A 366 -37.21 19.03 7.96
N ASN A 367 -37.46 20.08 7.19
CA ASN A 367 -37.54 19.99 5.73
C ASN A 367 -36.15 20.10 5.08
N SER A 368 -35.32 21.01 5.58
CA SER A 368 -34.00 21.32 5.02
C SER A 368 -32.84 20.65 5.78
N GLY A 369 -33.07 20.24 7.03
CA GLY A 369 -32.01 19.82 7.96
C GLY A 369 -31.15 20.97 8.47
N GLU A 370 -31.51 22.23 8.19
CA GLU A 370 -30.72 23.39 8.58
C GLU A 370 -30.84 23.67 10.08
N ILE A 371 -29.72 24.02 10.71
CA ILE A 371 -29.68 24.45 12.10
C ILE A 371 -30.00 25.95 12.16
N ILE A 372 -31.07 26.27 12.89
CA ILE A 372 -31.56 27.63 13.09
C ILE A 372 -31.30 28.03 14.54
N PHE A 373 -30.55 29.11 14.73
CA PHE A 373 -30.26 29.68 16.05
C PHE A 373 -31.34 30.65 16.49
N SER A 374 -31.65 30.64 17.79
CA SER A 374 -32.55 31.58 18.41
C SER A 374 -31.86 32.91 18.69
N ILE A 375 -32.63 33.98 18.81
CA ILE A 375 -32.17 35.21 19.44
C ILE A 375 -32.05 35.02 20.96
N ASN A 376 -31.22 35.85 21.60
CA ASN A 376 -31.15 35.93 23.05
C ASN A 376 -32.21 36.91 23.61
N LYS A 377 -32.37 36.89 24.94
CA LYS A 377 -33.37 37.67 25.69
C LYS A 377 -33.19 39.19 25.54
N ASP A 378 -31.96 39.68 25.46
CA ASP A 378 -31.67 41.12 25.31
C ASP A 378 -32.03 41.62 23.90
N TYR A 379 -31.74 40.81 22.88
CA TYR A 379 -32.13 41.15 21.51
C TYR A 379 -33.64 41.06 21.32
N ALA A 380 -34.30 40.07 21.94
CA ALA A 380 -35.76 39.99 21.95
C ALA A 380 -36.42 41.21 22.60
N LYS A 381 -35.85 41.73 23.69
CA LYS A 381 -36.32 42.97 24.31
C LYS A 381 -36.17 44.16 23.36
N SER A 382 -35.03 44.27 22.68
CA SER A 382 -34.78 45.35 21.71
C SER A 382 -35.80 45.32 20.57
N ILE A 383 -36.12 44.13 20.03
CA ILE A 383 -37.17 43.94 19.01
C ILE A 383 -38.53 44.41 19.51
N LEU A 384 -38.86 44.12 20.77
CA LEU A 384 -40.11 44.59 21.38
C LEU A 384 -40.12 46.11 21.54
N GLU A 385 -39.00 46.73 21.94
CA GLU A 385 -38.88 48.19 22.06
C GLU A 385 -39.15 48.87 20.71
N ASP A 386 -38.51 48.38 19.64
CA ASP A 386 -38.72 48.87 18.27
C ASP A 386 -40.19 48.74 17.85
N LYS A 387 -40.80 47.57 18.11
CA LYS A 387 -42.22 47.31 17.77
C LYS A 387 -43.19 48.21 18.53
N LEU A 388 -42.88 48.53 19.79
CA LEU A 388 -43.70 49.45 20.58
C LEU A 388 -43.55 50.90 20.08
N GLU A 389 -42.36 51.30 19.66
CA GLU A 389 -42.11 52.62 19.06
C GLU A 389 -42.82 52.77 17.71
N GLU A 390 -42.72 51.78 16.81
CA GLU A 390 -43.43 51.74 15.52
C GLU A 390 -44.95 51.89 15.69
N ASN A 391 -45.50 51.35 16.77
CA ASN A 391 -46.92 51.43 17.13
C ASN A 391 -47.27 52.65 18.01
N GLU A 392 -46.36 53.63 18.14
CA GLU A 392 -46.50 54.85 18.95
C GLU A 392 -46.90 54.60 20.42
N LYS A 393 -46.50 53.44 20.97
CA LYS A 393 -46.94 52.97 22.27
C LYS A 393 -45.98 53.40 23.38
N LYS A 394 -46.44 54.31 24.24
CA LYS A 394 -45.67 54.78 25.41
C LYS A 394 -45.66 53.75 26.54
N TYR A 395 -44.47 53.47 27.07
CA TYR A 395 -44.25 52.60 28.23
C TYR A 395 -43.23 53.20 29.20
N ASN A 396 -43.28 52.77 30.46
CA ASN A 396 -42.36 53.15 31.52
C ASN A 396 -41.21 52.14 31.67
N SER A 397 -41.51 50.84 31.52
CA SER A 397 -40.51 49.77 31.64
C SER A 397 -40.95 48.49 30.96
N ILE A 398 -39.97 47.71 30.50
CA ILE A 398 -40.11 46.35 29.96
C ILE A 398 -39.27 45.41 30.81
N GLU A 399 -39.90 44.38 31.37
CA GLU A 399 -39.29 43.38 32.24
C GLU A 399 -39.54 41.98 31.69
N LEU A 400 -38.53 41.10 31.67
CA LEU A 400 -38.72 39.70 31.30
C LEU A 400 -39.62 39.01 32.35
N LEU A 401 -40.57 38.21 31.89
CA LEU A 401 -41.51 37.47 32.74
C LEU A 401 -40.97 36.06 33.02
N ASP A 402 -40.63 35.80 34.29
CA ASP A 402 -40.18 34.49 34.77
C ASP A 402 -41.19 33.39 34.43
N GLU A 403 -40.69 32.22 34.02
CA GLU A 403 -41.51 31.07 33.61
C GLU A 403 -42.56 30.69 34.66
N GLU A 404 -42.22 30.66 35.94
CA GLU A 404 -43.15 30.35 37.04
C GLU A 404 -44.34 31.32 37.13
N LYS A 405 -44.19 32.55 36.61
CA LYS A 405 -45.22 33.59 36.64
C LYS A 405 -46.03 33.61 35.34
N GLN A 406 -45.60 32.93 34.28
CA GLN A 406 -46.28 32.94 32.97
C GLN A 406 -47.67 32.31 33.05
N GLU A 407 -47.85 31.24 33.85
CA GLU A 407 -49.14 30.55 33.99
C GLU A 407 -50.27 31.49 34.46
N LYS A 408 -49.95 32.53 35.25
CA LYS A 408 -50.92 33.53 35.71
C LYS A 408 -51.56 34.34 34.58
N TYR A 409 -50.90 34.40 33.43
CA TYR A 409 -51.34 35.15 32.26
C TYR A 409 -51.84 34.21 31.16
N SER A 410 -51.87 32.90 31.41
CA SER A 410 -52.27 31.90 30.44
C SER A 410 -53.78 31.94 30.16
N ASN A 411 -54.15 32.06 28.88
CA ASN A 411 -55.52 31.94 28.39
C ASN A 411 -55.61 30.84 27.31
N ASP A 412 -56.83 30.48 26.92
CA ASP A 412 -57.04 29.37 25.99
C ASP A 412 -56.41 29.60 24.61
N ASP A 413 -56.35 30.86 24.17
CA ASP A 413 -55.73 31.24 22.90
C ASP A 413 -54.21 31.07 22.94
N LEU A 414 -53.57 31.46 24.05
CA LEU A 414 -52.15 31.21 24.30
C LEU A 414 -51.84 29.72 24.40
N LYS A 415 -52.67 28.96 25.12
CA LYS A 415 -52.52 27.50 25.18
C LYS A 415 -52.65 26.88 23.80
N GLY A 416 -53.58 27.36 22.97
CA GLY A 416 -53.73 26.95 21.57
C GLY A 416 -52.48 27.27 20.73
N MET A 417 -51.94 28.49 20.85
CA MET A 417 -50.74 28.91 20.13
C MET A 417 -49.52 28.09 20.54
N ILE A 418 -49.31 27.86 21.83
CA ILE A 418 -48.21 27.04 22.35
C ILE A 418 -48.38 25.57 21.94
N ASN A 419 -49.60 25.02 21.99
CA ASN A 419 -49.84 23.63 21.55
C ASN A 419 -49.57 23.44 20.05
N LYS A 420 -49.75 24.50 19.24
CA LYS A 420 -49.51 24.46 17.79
C LYS A 420 -48.05 24.71 17.41
N ASN A 421 -47.41 25.67 18.08
CA ASN A 421 -46.12 26.24 17.68
C ASN A 421 -44.99 25.96 18.70
N GLY A 422 -45.27 25.21 19.77
CA GLY A 422 -44.41 25.04 20.94
C GLY A 422 -44.21 26.32 21.75
N ASN A 423 -43.56 26.21 22.90
CA ASN A 423 -43.24 27.36 23.74
C ASN A 423 -41.91 28.01 23.33
N ILE A 424 -41.88 28.61 22.14
CA ILE A 424 -40.68 29.24 21.54
C ILE A 424 -40.67 30.76 21.68
N TYR A 425 -41.10 31.27 22.85
CA TYR A 425 -41.29 32.72 23.06
C TYR A 425 -40.58 33.23 24.31
N TYR A 426 -40.02 34.43 24.24
CA TYR A 426 -39.73 35.23 25.43
C TYR A 426 -40.94 36.06 25.81
N TYR A 427 -41.27 36.09 27.09
CA TYR A 427 -42.41 36.80 27.64
C TYR A 427 -41.92 38.08 28.32
N PHE A 428 -42.57 39.19 28.02
CA PHE A 428 -42.25 40.49 28.60
C PHE A 428 -43.47 41.11 29.24
N ILE A 429 -43.28 41.67 30.44
CA ILE A 429 -44.24 42.56 31.09
C ILE A 429 -43.90 43.99 30.69
N VAL A 430 -44.85 44.67 30.06
CA VAL A 430 -44.74 46.09 29.72
C VAL A 430 -45.63 46.90 30.66
N LYS A 431 -45.03 47.85 31.38
CA LYS A 431 -45.74 48.77 32.28
C LYS A 431 -45.98 50.09 31.57
N THR A 432 -47.24 50.45 31.32
CA THR A 432 -47.61 51.67 30.56
C THR A 432 -48.01 52.87 31.45
N GLY A 433 -47.98 52.70 32.78
CA GLY A 433 -48.28 53.76 33.76
C GLY A 433 -48.54 53.21 35.16
N TRP A 434 -48.49 54.05 36.20
CA TRP A 434 -48.62 53.61 37.61
C TRP A 434 -49.99 53.02 37.97
N PHE A 435 -51.06 53.46 37.29
CA PHE A 435 -52.44 53.00 37.51
C PHE A 435 -53.01 52.19 36.33
N LYS A 436 -52.18 51.86 35.34
CA LYS A 436 -52.61 51.11 34.16
C LYS A 436 -52.35 49.60 34.34
N PRO A 437 -53.20 48.73 33.79
CA PRO A 437 -52.94 47.30 33.75
C PRO A 437 -51.59 47.02 33.09
N LYS A 438 -50.88 46.01 33.62
CA LYS A 438 -49.69 45.46 32.98
C LYS A 438 -50.10 44.72 31.71
N GLU A 439 -49.31 44.86 30.66
CA GLU A 439 -49.52 44.16 29.40
C GLU A 439 -48.43 43.09 29.21
N ILE A 440 -48.79 41.97 28.61
CA ILE A 440 -47.87 40.87 28.35
C ILE A 440 -47.61 40.78 26.86
N TYR A 441 -46.34 40.69 26.51
CA TYR A 441 -45.86 40.58 25.14
C TYR A 441 -45.05 39.32 24.96
N LEU A 442 -45.15 38.70 23.79
CA LEU A 442 -44.39 37.53 23.42
C LEU A 442 -43.53 37.86 22.20
N VAL A 443 -42.26 37.48 22.22
CA VAL A 443 -41.37 37.57 21.06
C VAL A 443 -40.92 36.16 20.69
N ASN A 444 -41.22 35.73 19.47
CA ASN A 444 -40.78 34.44 18.96
C ASN A 444 -39.25 34.42 18.83
N ILE A 445 -38.61 33.41 19.42
CA ILE A 445 -37.16 33.35 19.52
C ILE A 445 -36.46 33.04 18.18
N TYR A 446 -37.17 32.58 17.16
CA TYR A 446 -36.59 32.22 15.86
C TYR A 446 -36.94 33.24 14.77
N ASP A 447 -38.23 33.50 14.56
CA ASP A 447 -38.70 34.38 13.48
C ASP A 447 -38.92 35.83 13.91
N LYS A 448 -38.73 36.13 15.21
CA LYS A 448 -38.80 37.48 15.80
C LYS A 448 -40.20 38.10 15.77
N THR A 449 -41.23 37.34 15.41
CA THR A 449 -42.61 37.82 15.42
C THR A 449 -43.03 38.18 16.84
N THR A 450 -43.66 39.35 16.98
CA THR A 450 -44.07 39.90 18.28
C THR A 450 -45.58 39.87 18.44
N TYR A 451 -46.05 39.48 19.61
CA TYR A 451 -47.46 39.37 19.95
C TYR A 451 -47.78 40.11 21.25
N ASN A 452 -49.00 40.63 21.35
CA ASN A 452 -49.61 41.16 22.57
C ASN A 452 -50.66 40.18 23.08
N LEU A 453 -50.54 39.80 24.35
CA LEU A 453 -51.48 38.94 25.05
C LEU A 453 -52.48 39.80 25.83
N THR A 454 -53.72 39.78 25.36
CA THR A 454 -54.87 40.38 26.05
C THR A 454 -55.67 39.30 26.77
N LYS A 455 -56.63 39.70 27.62
CA LYS A 455 -57.41 38.78 28.47
C LYS A 455 -57.99 37.59 27.69
N ASP A 456 -58.50 37.84 26.49
CA ASP A 456 -59.27 36.86 25.73
C ASP A 456 -58.63 36.45 24.38
N LYS A 457 -57.51 37.08 23.98
CA LYS A 457 -56.87 36.81 22.67
C LYS A 457 -55.39 37.23 22.59
N ILE A 458 -54.68 36.61 21.66
CA ILE A 458 -53.35 36.98 21.19
C ILE A 458 -53.48 37.79 19.90
N GLN A 459 -52.73 38.89 19.80
CA GLN A 459 -52.68 39.74 18.61
C GLN A 459 -51.25 39.96 18.19
N GLN A 460 -50.94 39.72 16.91
CA GLN A 460 -49.65 40.08 16.33
C GLN A 460 -49.54 41.61 16.23
N LEU A 461 -48.35 42.15 16.54
CA LEU A 461 -48.03 43.58 16.42
C LEU A 461 -47.44 43.96 15.07
#